data_AF-A0A1J5IYR1-F1
#
_entry.id   AF-A0A1J5IYR1-F1
#
_cell.length_a   1.000
_cell.length_b   1.000
_cell.length_c   1.000
_cell.angle_alpha   90.00
_cell.angle_beta   90.00
_cell.angle_gamma   90.00
#
_symmetry.space_group_name_H-M   'P 1'
#
loop_
_entity.id
_entity.type
_entity.pdbx_description
1 polymer ?
#
loop_
_entity_poly.entity_id
_entity_poly.type
_entity_poly.pdbx_seq_one_letter_code
_entity_poly.pdbx_strand_id
1 'polypeptide(L)'
;MTTSTILKITDFLSFAALTFMVSTGIFLEYALPPRSGGDEVWHLTRHAWGDIHFYVSIGFLLLMTVHLITHIKFIKSVVTGKGSTENNYRIAAGILGAIALIALAFAPLVSPVTDAERGQQRYHQVR
;
A
#
# COMPACT_ATOMS: atom_id res chain seq x y z
N MET A 1 24.25 13.03 -4.46
CA MET A 1 23.28 12.85 -3.36
C MET A 1 24.04 12.43 -2.10
N THR A 2 23.68 12.94 -0.93
CA THR A 2 24.28 12.49 0.34
C THR A 2 23.60 11.21 0.82
N THR A 3 24.30 10.39 1.62
CA THR A 3 23.75 9.13 2.18
C THR A 3 22.47 9.36 2.99
N SER A 4 22.37 10.50 3.67
CA SER A 4 21.16 10.87 4.44
C SER A 4 19.95 11.12 3.54
N THR A 5 20.14 11.69 2.36
CA THR A 5 19.05 11.87 1.38
C THR A 5 18.52 10.53 0.88
N ILE A 6 19.41 9.56 0.61
CA ILE A 6 19.02 8.22 0.13
C ILE A 6 18.17 7.50 1.18
N LEU A 7 18.56 7.55 2.45
CA LEU A 7 17.80 6.96 3.56
C LEU A 7 16.38 7.53 3.63
N LYS A 8 16.26 8.86 3.66
CA LYS A 8 14.96 9.54 3.75
C LYS A 8 14.03 9.22 2.57
N ILE A 9 14.57 9.22 1.34
CA ILE A 9 13.79 8.90 0.14
C ILE A 9 13.36 7.45 0.16
N THR A 10 14.26 6.53 0.52
CA THR A 10 13.96 5.10 0.59
C THR A 10 12.85 4.84 1.61
N ASP A 11 12.92 5.45 2.79
CA ASP A 11 11.92 5.30 3.85
C ASP A 11 10.56 5.87 3.42
N PHE A 12 10.55 7.03 2.78
CA PHE A 12 9.32 7.64 2.27
C PHE A 12 8.66 6.80 1.17
N LEU A 13 9.44 6.36 0.17
CA LEU A 13 8.93 5.53 -0.93
C LEU A 13 8.46 4.17 -0.41
N SER A 14 9.19 3.58 0.54
CA SER A 14 8.82 2.34 1.22
C SER A 14 7.50 2.47 1.96
N PHE A 15 7.31 3.57 2.70
CA PHE A 15 6.07 3.84 3.42
C PHE A 15 4.89 4.05 2.47
N ALA A 16 5.09 4.81 1.39
CA ALA A 16 4.06 5.02 0.38
C ALA A 16 3.66 3.71 -0.32
N ALA A 17 4.65 2.89 -0.71
CA ALA A 17 4.41 1.59 -1.32
C ALA A 17 3.71 0.62 -0.37
N LEU A 18 4.10 0.58 0.92
CA LEU A 18 3.41 -0.21 1.95
C LEU A 18 1.94 0.23 2.08
N THR A 19 1.69 1.54 2.16
CA THR A 19 0.35 2.08 2.31
C THR A 19 -0.53 1.69 1.13
N PHE A 20 -0.02 1.83 -0.10
CA PHE A 20 -0.72 1.41 -1.30
C PHE A 20 -0.96 -0.10 -1.35
N MET A 21 0.00 -0.91 -0.90
CA MET A 21 -0.14 -2.36 -0.80
C MET A 21 -1.25 -2.79 0.14
N VAL A 22 -1.28 -2.23 1.36
CA VAL A 22 -2.33 -2.53 2.33
C VAL A 22 -3.69 -2.07 1.80
N SER A 23 -3.74 -0.84 1.28
CA SER A 23 -4.93 -0.24 0.68
C SER A 23 -5.51 -1.09 -0.45
N THR A 24 -4.70 -1.48 -1.44
CA THR A 24 -5.14 -2.31 -2.58
C THR A 24 -5.47 -3.75 -2.18
N GLY A 25 -4.77 -4.32 -1.19
CA GLY A 25 -5.08 -5.64 -0.65
C GLY A 25 -6.45 -5.70 0.04
N ILE A 26 -6.73 -4.73 0.92
CA ILE A 26 -8.05 -4.58 1.57
C ILE A 26 -9.12 -4.33 0.51
N PHE A 27 -8.84 -3.45 -0.44
CA PHE A 27 -9.75 -3.14 -1.53
C PHE A 27 -10.12 -4.37 -2.38
N LEU A 28 -9.15 -5.21 -2.76
CA LEU A 28 -9.40 -6.44 -3.52
C LEU A 28 -10.17 -7.52 -2.74
N GLU A 29 -10.03 -7.53 -1.41
CA GLU A 29 -10.75 -8.50 -0.56
C GLU A 29 -12.21 -8.07 -0.33
N TYR A 30 -12.45 -6.78 -0.07
CA TYR A 30 -13.77 -6.30 0.36
C TYR A 30 -14.59 -5.59 -0.72
N ALA A 31 -13.97 -4.82 -1.62
CA ALA A 31 -14.70 -4.08 -2.65
C ALA A 31 -14.90 -4.91 -3.94
N LEU A 32 -13.94 -5.77 -4.29
CA LEU A 32 -14.02 -6.66 -5.45
C LEU A 32 -13.78 -8.13 -5.06
N PRO A 33 -14.66 -8.72 -4.23
CA PRO A 33 -14.48 -10.08 -3.75
C PRO A 33 -14.45 -11.12 -4.88
N PRO A 34 -13.88 -12.32 -4.65
CA PRO A 34 -13.87 -13.39 -5.64
C PRO A 34 -15.30 -13.71 -6.12
N ARG A 35 -15.49 -13.79 -7.44
CA ARG A 35 -16.79 -13.99 -8.13
C ARG A 35 -17.71 -12.76 -8.20
N SER A 36 -17.16 -11.54 -8.18
CA SER A 36 -17.91 -10.29 -8.36
C SER A 36 -18.51 -10.06 -9.77
N GLY A 37 -18.46 -11.04 -10.69
CA GLY A 37 -19.28 -11.05 -11.91
C GLY A 37 -19.17 -9.83 -12.83
N GLY A 38 -18.02 -9.15 -12.87
CA GLY A 38 -17.83 -7.95 -13.69
C GLY A 38 -17.98 -6.63 -12.95
N ASP A 39 -18.00 -6.64 -11.61
CA ASP A 39 -17.85 -5.41 -10.83
C ASP A 39 -16.52 -4.72 -11.14
N GLU A 40 -16.61 -3.41 -11.32
CA GLU A 40 -15.49 -2.54 -11.61
C GLU A 40 -15.44 -1.35 -10.66
N VAL A 41 -14.23 -0.91 -10.37
CA VAL A 41 -13.97 0.35 -9.67
C VAL A 41 -12.99 1.13 -10.52
N TRP A 42 -13.36 2.37 -10.84
CA TRP A 42 -12.59 3.24 -11.74
C TRP A 42 -12.32 2.59 -13.11
N HIS A 43 -13.30 1.86 -13.64
CA HIS A 43 -13.19 1.13 -14.92
C HIS A 43 -12.11 0.05 -14.94
N LEU A 44 -11.70 -0.42 -13.77
CA LEU A 44 -10.74 -1.49 -13.61
C LEU A 44 -11.43 -2.67 -12.91
N THR A 45 -11.33 -3.82 -13.55
CA THR A 45 -11.82 -5.09 -13.00
C THR A 45 -10.92 -5.56 -11.86
N ARG A 46 -11.41 -6.56 -11.12
CA ARG A 46 -10.61 -7.26 -10.09
C ARG A 46 -9.26 -7.74 -10.62
N HIS A 47 -9.19 -8.20 -11.87
CA HIS A 47 -7.94 -8.68 -12.46
C HIS A 47 -6.95 -7.54 -12.70
N ALA A 48 -7.41 -6.43 -13.26
CA ALA A 48 -6.55 -5.27 -13.50
C ALA A 48 -6.01 -4.68 -12.17
N TRP A 49 -6.86 -4.57 -11.14
CA TRP A 49 -6.42 -4.18 -9.79
C TRP A 49 -5.46 -5.21 -9.18
N GLY A 50 -5.66 -6.50 -9.45
CA GLY A 50 -4.75 -7.57 -9.07
C GLY A 50 -3.36 -7.43 -9.69
N ASP A 51 -3.29 -7.09 -10.98
CA ASP A 51 -2.02 -6.85 -11.68
C ASP A 51 -1.29 -5.63 -11.09
N ILE A 52 -2.02 -4.54 -10.83
CA ILE A 52 -1.47 -3.35 -10.16
C ILE A 52 -0.92 -3.72 -8.79
N HIS A 53 -1.69 -4.44 -7.97
CA HIS A 53 -1.26 -4.90 -6.64
C HIS A 53 0.01 -5.76 -6.74
N PHE A 54 0.08 -6.66 -7.71
CA PHE A 54 1.23 -7.52 -7.94
C PHE A 54 2.50 -6.73 -8.30
N TYR A 55 2.43 -5.82 -9.28
CA TYR A 55 3.60 -5.02 -9.66
C TYR A 55 4.06 -4.09 -8.54
N VAL A 56 3.14 -3.50 -7.77
CA VAL A 56 3.50 -2.72 -6.59
C VAL A 56 4.13 -3.60 -5.51
N SER A 57 3.67 -4.84 -5.34
CA SER A 57 4.29 -5.81 -4.42
C SER A 57 5.76 -6.04 -4.75
N ILE A 58 6.07 -6.26 -6.04
CA ILE A 58 7.46 -6.44 -6.49
C ILE A 58 8.28 -5.18 -6.20
N GLY A 59 7.76 -4.00 -6.54
CA GLY A 59 8.42 -2.73 -6.26
C GLY A 59 8.67 -2.51 -4.75
N PHE A 60 7.68 -2.86 -3.92
CA PHE A 60 7.80 -2.79 -2.46
C PHE A 60 8.88 -3.75 -1.93
N LEU A 61 8.98 -4.98 -2.44
CA LEU A 61 10.03 -5.92 -2.04
C LEU A 61 11.43 -5.41 -2.41
N LEU A 62 11.58 -4.78 -3.57
CA LEU A 62 12.83 -4.13 -3.96
C LEU A 62 13.17 -2.96 -3.04
N LEU A 63 12.19 -2.10 -2.73
CA LEU A 63 12.37 -0.99 -1.79
C LEU A 63 12.72 -1.48 -0.38
N MET A 64 12.09 -2.55 0.10
CA MET A 64 12.43 -3.20 1.37
C MET A 64 13.85 -3.74 1.38
N THR A 65 14.30 -4.34 0.28
CA THR A 65 15.69 -4.78 0.16
C THR A 65 16.66 -3.60 0.32
N VAL A 66 16.42 -2.49 -0.38
CA VAL A 66 17.24 -1.28 -0.26
C VAL A 66 17.15 -0.67 1.14
N HIS A 67 15.95 -0.61 1.73
CA HIS A 67 15.73 -0.12 3.09
C HIS A 67 16.58 -0.90 4.11
N LEU A 68 16.52 -2.23 4.08
CA LEU A 68 17.30 -3.07 5.01
C LEU A 68 18.81 -2.91 4.81
N ILE A 69 19.29 -2.86 3.56
CA ILE A 69 20.72 -2.66 3.26
C ILE A 69 21.19 -1.29 3.78
N THR A 70 20.42 -0.23 3.51
CA THR A 70 20.79 1.13 3.91
C THR A 70 20.73 1.35 5.42
N HIS A 71 19.85 0.63 6.13
CA HIS A 71 19.71 0.68 7.59
C HIS A 71 20.51 -0.40 8.35
N ILE A 72 21.38 -1.17 7.69
CA ILE A 72 22.07 -2.31 8.31
C ILE A 72 22.92 -1.94 9.55
N LYS A 73 23.43 -0.71 9.63
CA LYS A 73 24.16 -0.22 10.81
C LYS A 73 23.23 -0.06 12.03
N PHE A 74 22.03 0.48 11.81
CA PHE A 74 21.00 0.59 12.84
C PHE A 74 20.55 -0.80 13.30
N ILE A 75 20.29 -1.72 12.35
CA ILE A 75 19.89 -3.10 12.67
C ILE A 75 20.96 -3.78 13.55
N LYS A 76 22.24 -3.67 13.20
CA LYS A 76 23.34 -4.19 14.02
C LYS A 76 23.37 -3.57 15.42
N SER A 77 23.14 -2.26 15.55
CA SER A 77 23.08 -1.57 16.85
C SER A 77 21.93 -2.08 17.72
N VAL A 78 20.74 -2.27 17.15
CA VAL A 78 19.57 -2.82 17.83
C VAL A 78 19.81 -4.27 18.27
N VAL A 79 20.30 -5.12 17.37
CA VAL A 79 20.54 -6.55 17.65
C VAL A 79 21.64 -6.77 18.69
N THR A 80 22.64 -5.89 18.74
CA THR A 80 23.74 -5.98 19.72
C THR A 80 23.41 -5.33 21.07
N GLY A 81 22.17 -4.87 21.28
CA GLY A 81 21.75 -4.22 22.53
C GLY A 81 22.38 -2.84 22.75
N LYS A 82 23.06 -2.28 21.74
CA LYS A 82 23.62 -0.92 21.74
C LYS A 82 22.63 0.09 21.16
N GLY A 83 21.33 -0.23 21.17
CA GLY A 83 20.29 0.67 20.72
C GLY A 83 20.33 1.94 21.58
N SER A 84 20.54 3.09 20.94
CA SER A 84 20.42 4.39 21.59
C SER A 84 19.07 4.48 22.27
N THR A 85 19.01 5.10 23.46
CA THR A 85 17.75 5.57 24.04
C THR A 85 17.05 6.42 22.99
N GLU A 86 15.92 5.93 22.47
CA GLU A 86 15.19 6.55 21.38
C GLU A 86 14.58 7.87 21.88
N ASN A 87 14.75 8.94 21.10
CA ASN A 87 14.18 10.24 21.46
C ASN A 87 12.66 10.22 21.22
N ASN A 88 11.87 10.75 22.16
CA ASN A 88 10.41 10.72 22.15
C ASN A 88 9.77 11.20 20.83
N TYR A 89 10.42 12.11 20.10
CA TYR A 89 9.92 12.58 18.80
C TYR A 89 9.89 11.48 17.72
N ARG A 90 10.80 10.50 17.75
CA ARG A 90 10.86 9.40 16.77
C ARG A 90 9.70 8.43 16.99
N ILE A 91 9.40 8.16 18.25
CA ILE A 91 8.24 7.34 18.65
C ILE A 91 6.95 8.04 18.23
N ALA A 92 6.82 9.34 18.53
CA ALA A 92 5.65 10.13 18.13
C ALA A 92 5.46 10.15 16.61
N ALA A 93 6.53 10.34 15.84
CA ALA A 93 6.49 10.27 14.37
C ALA A 93 6.08 8.87 13.86
N GLY A 94 6.57 7.80 14.49
CA GLY A 94 6.16 6.43 14.18
C GLY A 94 4.68 6.17 14.44
N ILE A 95 4.15 6.64 15.58
CA ILE A 95 2.72 6.53 15.92
C ILE A 95 1.85 7.30 14.92
N LEU A 96 2.23 8.55 14.61
CA LEU A 96 1.51 9.36 13.62
C LEU A 96 1.52 8.70 12.23
N GLY A 97 2.66 8.14 11.83
CA GLY A 97 2.78 7.38 10.58
C GLY A 97 1.88 6.15 10.55
N ALA A 98 1.80 5.40 11.67
CA ALA A 98 0.92 4.23 11.78
C ALA A 98 -0.57 4.62 11.71
N ILE A 99 -0.98 5.70 12.38
CA ILE A 99 -2.35 6.23 12.31
C ILE A 99 -2.68 6.66 10.88
N ALA A 100 -1.77 7.39 10.22
CA ALA A 100 -1.95 7.80 8.84
C ALA A 100 -2.08 6.59 7.90
N LEU A 101 -1.27 5.56 8.09
CA LEU A 101 -1.33 4.31 7.31
C LEU A 101 -2.68 3.61 7.50
N ILE A 102 -3.17 3.49 8.74
CA ILE A 102 -4.49 2.91 9.00
C ILE A 102 -5.59 3.74 8.32
N ALA A 103 -5.58 5.06 8.49
CA ALA A 103 -6.58 5.92 7.85
C ALA A 103 -6.59 5.78 6.31
N LEU A 104 -5.41 5.78 5.69
CA LEU A 104 -5.25 5.62 4.24
C LEU A 104 -5.60 4.22 3.74
N ALA A 105 -5.31 3.18 4.52
CA ALA A 105 -5.59 1.79 4.17
C ALA A 105 -7.10 1.52 4.00
N PHE A 106 -7.95 2.20 4.77
CA PHE A 106 -9.41 2.06 4.69
C PHE A 106 -10.07 3.06 3.73
N ALA A 107 -9.33 4.07 3.24
CA ALA A 107 -9.86 5.08 2.32
C ALA A 107 -10.52 4.50 1.04
N PRO A 108 -10.00 3.43 0.40
CA PRO A 108 -10.62 2.88 -0.81
C PRO A 108 -12.00 2.26 -0.60
N LEU A 109 -12.37 1.89 0.63
CA LEU A 109 -13.69 1.31 0.92
C LEU A 109 -14.84 2.30 0.67
N VAL A 110 -14.51 3.59 0.55
CA VAL A 110 -15.48 4.65 0.22
C VAL A 110 -15.68 4.77 -1.31
N SER A 111 -14.86 4.07 -2.12
CA SER A 111 -14.99 4.13 -3.58
C SER A 111 -16.24 3.37 -4.08
N PRO A 112 -17.04 3.98 -4.97
CA PRO A 112 -18.24 3.32 -5.48
C PRO A 112 -17.89 2.16 -6.41
N VAL A 113 -18.55 1.02 -6.20
CA VAL A 113 -18.48 -0.17 -7.06
C VAL A 113 -19.57 -0.06 -8.12
N THR A 114 -19.22 -0.30 -9.39
CA THR A 114 -20.15 -0.24 -10.52
C THR A 114 -20.29 -1.63 -11.16
N ASP A 115 -21.53 -2.11 -11.34
CA ASP A 115 -21.83 -3.33 -12.10
C ASP A 115 -21.74 -3.03 -13.63
N ALA A 116 -20.64 -3.39 -14.29
CA ALA A 116 -20.49 -3.16 -15.74
C ALA A 116 -21.48 -4.02 -16.57
N GLU A 117 -21.71 -5.27 -16.18
CA GLU A 117 -22.56 -6.20 -16.92
C GLU A 117 -24.07 -5.89 -16.79
N ARG A 118 -24.52 -5.44 -15.61
CA ARG A 118 -25.94 -5.09 -15.37
C ARG A 118 -26.35 -3.83 -16.12
N GLY A 119 -25.43 -2.87 -16.30
CA GLY A 119 -25.65 -1.68 -17.11
C GLY A 119 -25.86 -2.01 -18.59
N GLN A 120 -25.07 -2.94 -19.12
CA GLN A 120 -25.11 -3.31 -20.54
C GLN A 120 -26.34 -4.18 -20.90
N GLN A 121 -26.71 -5.13 -20.04
CA GLN A 121 -27.92 -5.94 -20.25
C GLN A 121 -29.20 -5.09 -20.20
N ARG A 122 -29.27 -4.10 -19.30
CA ARG A 122 -30.41 -3.17 -19.22
C ARG A 122 -30.51 -2.27 -20.45
N TYR A 123 -29.39 -1.84 -21.02
CA TYR A 123 -29.38 -1.07 -22.27
C TYR A 123 -29.91 -1.87 -23.47
N HIS A 124 -29.56 -3.15 -23.56
CA HIS A 124 -30.03 -4.03 -24.65
C HIS A 124 -31.49 -4.48 -24.49
N GLN A 125 -32.06 -4.47 -23.29
CA GLN A 125 -33.48 -4.78 -23.09
C GLN A 125 -34.44 -3.60 -23.36
N VAL A 126 -33.95 -2.35 -23.32
CA VAL A 126 -34.79 -1.15 -23.45
C VAL A 126 -34.78 -0.59 -24.88
N ARG A 127 -34.09 -1.26 -25.82
CA ARG A 127 -34.02 -0.91 -27.25
C ARG A 127 -34.69 -1.98 -28.09
#